data_AF-A0ABD5MEL5-F1
#
_entry.id   AF-A0ABD5MEL5-F1
#
_cell.length_a   1.000
_cell.length_b   1.000
_cell.length_c   1.000
_cell.angle_alpha   90.00
_cell.angle_beta   90.00
_cell.angle_gamma   90.00
#
_symmetry.space_group_name_H-M   'P 1'
#
loop_
_entity.id
_entity.type
_entity.pdbx_description
1 polymer ?
#
loop_
_entity_poly.entity_id
_entity_poly.type
_entity_poly.pdbx_seq_one_letter_code
_entity_poly.pdbx_strand_id
1 'polypeptide(L)'
;MVAEISDRVREIAEARDLQESEVFERALERGLEDLWEDLVLAQYLDRELDREEAVERVGRAKVERAERERDLVEKDVDWALNA
;
A
#
# COMPACT_ATOMS: atom_id res chain seq x y z
N MET A 1 7.66 16.18 14.44
CA MET A 1 6.80 15.68 13.35
C MET A 1 6.88 16.56 12.10
N VAL A 2 6.32 17.78 12.04
CA VAL A 2 6.39 18.62 10.81
C VAL A 2 7.82 19.01 10.43
N ALA A 3 8.63 19.46 11.39
CA ALA A 3 10.05 19.79 11.14
C ALA A 3 10.82 18.60 10.54
N GLU A 4 10.52 17.38 11.01
CA GLU A 4 11.19 16.15 10.56
C GLU A 4 10.78 15.73 9.15
N ILE A 5 9.53 15.99 8.73
CA ILE A 5 9.08 15.76 7.36
C ILE A 5 9.74 16.75 6.41
N SER A 6 9.78 18.04 6.79
CA SER A 6 10.44 19.07 6.00
C SER A 6 11.94 18.83 5.84
N ASP A 7 12.62 18.33 6.88
CA ASP A 7 14.05 18.00 6.81
C ASP A 7 14.31 16.82 5.85
N ARG A 8 13.48 15.77 5.89
CA ARG A 8 13.59 14.64 4.95
C ARG A 8 13.32 15.07 3.51
N VAL A 9 12.35 15.95 3.28
CA VAL A 9 12.05 16.45 1.93
C VAL A 9 13.21 17.27 1.39
N ARG A 10 13.82 18.15 2.19
CA ARG A 10 15.01 18.89 1.81
C ARG A 10 16.17 17.96 1.46
N GLU A 11 16.46 16.96 2.30
CA GLU A 11 17.55 16.01 2.05
C GLU A 11 17.34 15.22 0.74
N ILE A 12 16.11 14.79 0.45
CA ILE A 12 15.79 14.11 -0.81
C ILE A 12 15.91 15.07 -2.01
N ALA A 13 15.45 16.31 -1.87
CA ALA A 13 15.53 17.33 -2.91
C ALA A 13 16.99 17.62 -3.28
N GLU A 14 17.85 17.84 -2.28
CA GLU A 14 19.29 18.05 -2.46
C GLU A 14 19.98 16.82 -3.09
N ALA A 15 19.69 15.61 -2.59
CA ALA A 15 20.32 14.39 -3.08
C ALA A 15 19.92 14.01 -4.52
N ARG A 16 18.78 14.53 -5.01
CA ARG A 16 18.23 14.21 -6.33
C ARG A 16 18.23 15.38 -7.31
N ASP A 17 18.74 16.53 -6.90
CA ASP A 17 18.71 17.79 -7.67
C ASP A 17 17.28 18.15 -8.11
N LEU A 18 16.33 18.03 -7.17
CA LEU A 18 14.91 18.32 -7.38
C LEU A 18 14.47 19.52 -6.53
N GLN A 19 13.33 20.10 -6.90
CA GLN A 19 12.66 21.08 -6.03
C GLN A 19 11.94 20.37 -4.88
N GLU A 20 11.93 20.96 -3.69
CA GLU A 20 11.19 20.43 -2.53
C GLU A 20 9.70 20.20 -2.87
N SER A 21 9.07 21.10 -3.64
CA SER A 21 7.68 20.95 -4.08
C SER A 21 7.44 19.70 -4.90
N GLU A 22 8.37 19.36 -5.79
CA GLU A 22 8.29 18.16 -6.62
C GLU A 22 8.46 16.88 -5.79
N VAL A 23 9.31 16.93 -4.76
CA VAL A 23 9.43 15.82 -3.79
C VAL A 23 8.12 15.66 -3.01
N PHE A 24 7.51 16.75 -2.56
CA PHE A 24 6.22 16.72 -1.87
C PHE A 24 5.10 16.16 -2.75
N GLU A 25 4.97 16.62 -3.99
CA GLU A 25 3.97 16.15 -4.93
C GLU A 25 4.10 14.64 -5.17
N ARG A 26 5.32 14.17 -5.47
CA ARG A 26 5.58 12.73 -5.67
C ARG A 26 5.31 11.89 -4.42
N ALA A 27 5.59 12.43 -3.23
CA ALA A 27 5.33 11.74 -1.97
C ALA A 27 3.82 11.66 -1.70
N LEU A 28 3.08 12.72 -1.99
CA LEU A 28 1.63 12.77 -1.84
C LEU A 28 0.94 11.83 -2.83
N GLU A 29 1.34 11.84 -4.10
CA GLU A 29 0.80 10.96 -5.13
C GLU A 29 1.00 9.48 -4.76
N ARG A 30 2.23 9.09 -4.40
CA ARG A 30 2.51 7.71 -3.97
C ARG A 30 1.76 7.36 -2.70
N GLY A 31 1.77 8.23 -1.70
CA GLY A 31 1.07 7.98 -0.44
C GLY A 31 -0.43 7.80 -0.64
N LEU A 32 -1.04 8.56 -1.55
CA LEU A 32 -2.46 8.40 -1.88
C LEU A 32 -2.72 7.10 -2.63
N GLU A 33 -1.84 6.72 -3.57
CA GLU A 33 -1.94 5.44 -4.28
C GLU A 33 -1.84 4.25 -3.31
N ASP A 34 -0.88 4.29 -2.39
CA ASP A 34 -0.68 3.25 -1.37
C ASP A 34 -1.92 3.14 -0.45
N LEU A 35 -2.43 4.27 0.05
CA LEU A 35 -3.62 4.30 0.90
C LEU A 35 -4.88 3.81 0.17
N TRP A 36 -5.00 4.12 -1.13
CA TRP A 36 -6.12 3.66 -1.95
C TRP A 36 -6.04 2.15 -2.18
N GLU A 37 -4.85 1.63 -2.47
CA GLU A 37 -4.61 0.19 -2.60
C GLU A 37 -5.01 -0.56 -1.33
N ASP A 38 -4.52 -0.11 -0.17
CA ASP A 38 -4.82 -0.72 1.13
C ASP A 38 -6.32 -0.77 1.39
N LEU A 39 -7.03 0.33 1.12
CA LEU A 39 -8.49 0.41 1.32
C LEU A 39 -9.24 -0.59 0.43
N VAL A 40 -8.91 -0.67 -0.86
CA VAL A 40 -9.58 -1.56 -1.80
C VAL A 40 -9.30 -3.03 -1.47
N LEU A 41 -8.06 -3.37 -1.14
CA LEU A 41 -7.69 -4.73 -0.77
C LEU A 41 -8.34 -5.16 0.56
N ALA A 42 -8.44 -4.26 1.54
CA ALA A 42 -9.16 -4.53 2.79
C ALA A 42 -10.63 -4.87 2.52
N GLN A 43 -11.34 -4.03 1.76
CA GLN A 43 -12.74 -4.28 1.39
C GLN A 43 -12.91 -5.61 0.63
N TYR A 44 -11.97 -5.94 -0.25
CA TYR A 44 -11.98 -7.22 -0.97
C TYR A 44 -11.79 -8.41 -0.02
N LEU A 45 -10.82 -8.36 0.89
CA LEU A 45 -10.55 -9.43 1.85
C LEU A 45 -11.70 -9.60 2.86
N ASP A 46 -12.36 -8.50 3.24
CA ASP A 46 -13.54 -8.48 4.09
C ASP A 46 -14.83 -8.89 3.36
N ARG A 47 -14.74 -9.22 2.06
CA ARG A 47 -15.85 -9.62 1.17
C ARG A 47 -16.91 -8.54 0.99
N GLU A 48 -16.54 -7.28 1.19
CA GLU A 48 -17.36 -6.11 0.88
C GLU A 48 -17.25 -5.72 -0.60
N LEU A 49 -16.23 -6.22 -1.28
CA LEU A 49 -15.96 -5.99 -2.69
C LEU A 49 -15.74 -7.29 -3.45
N ASP A 50 -16.34 -7.42 -4.64
CA ASP A 50 -16.10 -8.59 -5.48
C ASP A 50 -14.71 -8.55 -6.12
N ARG A 51 -14.19 -9.73 -6.45
CA ARG A 51 -12.84 -9.89 -7.03
C ARG A 51 -12.67 -9.08 -8.31
N GLU A 52 -13.66 -9.10 -9.19
CA GLU A 52 -13.60 -8.40 -10.48
C GLU A 52 -13.51 -6.88 -10.28
N GLU A 53 -14.26 -6.32 -9.34
CA GLU A 53 -14.21 -4.90 -9.00
C GLU A 53 -12.88 -4.51 -8.35
N ALA A 54 -12.34 -5.36 -7.48
CA ALA A 54 -11.02 -5.14 -6.89
C ALA A 54 -9.93 -5.13 -7.98
N VAL A 55 -10.00 -6.08 -8.92
CA VAL A 55 -9.07 -6.16 -10.07
C VAL A 55 -9.20 -4.93 -10.97
N GLU A 56 -10.40 -4.39 -11.17
CA GLU A 56 -10.58 -3.16 -11.94
C GLU A 56 -9.92 -1.96 -11.26
N ARG A 57 -10.03 -1.84 -9.93
CA ARG A 57 -9.55 -0.67 -9.18
C ARG A 57 -8.05 -0.66 -8.91
N VAL A 58 -7.47 -1.79 -8.57
CA VAL A 58 -6.03 -1.88 -8.21
C VAL A 58 -5.22 -2.79 -9.14
N GLY A 59 -5.88 -3.53 -10.02
CA GLY A 59 -5.21 -4.43 -10.95
C GLY A 59 -5.02 -5.84 -10.40
N ARG A 60 -4.97 -6.80 -11.33
CA ARG A 60 -4.94 -8.23 -11.05
C ARG A 60 -3.76 -8.68 -10.18
N ALA A 61 -2.58 -8.13 -10.43
CA ALA A 61 -1.37 -8.56 -9.74
C ALA A 61 -1.43 -8.28 -8.22
N LYS A 62 -1.99 -7.13 -7.83
CA LYS A 62 -2.16 -6.72 -6.43
C LYS A 62 -3.19 -7.61 -5.72
N VAL A 63 -4.33 -7.88 -6.36
CA VAL A 63 -5.35 -8.80 -5.82
C VAL A 63 -4.79 -10.22 -5.64
N GLU A 64 -4.12 -10.78 -6.64
CA GLU A 64 -3.54 -12.13 -6.53
C GLU A 64 -2.42 -12.21 -5.47
N ARG A 65 -1.72 -11.10 -5.22
CA ARG A 65 -0.75 -11.03 -4.13
C ARG A 65 -1.45 -11.08 -2.78
N ALA A 66 -2.50 -10.27 -2.58
CA ALA A 66 -3.27 -10.26 -1.34
C ALA A 66 -3.92 -11.63 -1.05
N GLU A 67 -4.46 -12.30 -2.07
CA GLU A 67 -4.99 -13.67 -1.97
C GLU A 67 -3.91 -14.65 -1.44
N ARG A 68 -2.70 -14.60 -2.02
CA ARG A 68 -1.57 -15.44 -1.59
C ARG A 68 -1.12 -15.15 -0.17
N GLU A 69 -1.05 -13.88 0.22
CA GLU A 69 -0.66 -13.46 1.56
C GLU A 69 -1.69 -13.93 2.60
N ARG A 70 -2.99 -13.80 2.32
CA ARG A 70 -4.06 -14.35 3.17
C ARG A 70 -3.89 -15.86 3.36
N ASP A 71 -3.70 -16.62 2.28
CA ASP A 71 -3.57 -18.07 2.34
C ASP A 71 -2.35 -18.52 3.18
N LEU A 72 -1.27 -17.73 3.20
CA LEU A 72 -0.11 -17.99 4.06
C LEU A 72 -0.43 -17.74 5.52
N VAL A 73 -1.09 -16.62 5.84
CA VAL A 73 -1.51 -16.29 7.21
C VAL A 73 -2.49 -17.34 7.75
N GLU A 74 -3.45 -17.78 6.94
CA GLU A 74 -4.40 -18.83 7.32
C GLU A 74 -3.69 -20.16 7.65
N LYS A 75 -2.65 -20.53 6.88
CA LYS A 75 -1.83 -21.72 7.17
C LYS A 75 -1.05 -21.59 8.47
N ASP A 76 -0.49 -20.41 8.74
CA ASP A 76 0.23 -20.17 9.99
C ASP A 76 -0.71 -20.24 11.21
N VAL A 77 -1.93 -19.72 11.08
CA VAL A 77 -2.97 -19.81 12.11
C VAL A 77 -3.42 -21.26 12.31
N ASP A 78 -3.69 -22.00 11.23
CA ASP A 78 -4.09 -23.42 11.30
C ASP A 78 -2.98 -24.27 11.95
N TRP A 79 -1.72 -24.02 11.61
CA TRP A 79 -0.58 -24.65 12.28
C TRP A 79 -0.58 -24.38 13.79
N ALA A 80 -0.79 -23.12 14.20
CA ALA A 80 -0.80 -22.75 15.62
C ALA A 80 -1.98 -23.35 16.39
N LEU A 81 -3.14 -23.55 15.75
CA LEU A 81 -4.33 -24.14 16.39
C LEU A 81 -4.28 -25.67 16.48
N ASN A 82 -3.51 -26.33 15.62
CA ASN A 82 -3.40 -27.79 15.56
C ASN A 82 -2.06 -28.36 16.08
N ALA A 83 -1.20 -27.52 16.68
CA ALA A 83 0.05 -27.91 17.33
C ALA A 83 -0.14 -28.26 18.82
#